data_AF-B3MIF3-F1
#
_entry.id   AF-B3MIF3-F1
#
_cell.length_a   1.000
_cell.length_b   1.000
_cell.length_c   1.000
_cell.angle_alpha   90.00
_cell.angle_beta   90.00
_cell.angle_gamma   90.00
#
_symmetry.space_group_name_H-M   'P 1'
#
loop_
_entity.id
_entity.type
_entity.pdbx_description
1 polymer ?
#
loop_
_entity_poly.entity_id
_entity_poly.type
_entity_poly.pdbx_seq_one_letter_code
_entity_poly.pdbx_strand_id
1 'polypeptide(L)' 'MKPNSRANKNNGSESNEFVVEKIIGKRFVRGHPQVLVKWVGFPICESTWEPMVNMGNCMRLLADFEAQLFERANARQE' A
#
# COMPACT_ATOMS: atom_id res chain seq x y z
N MET A 1 9.13 -5.15 6.85
CA MET A 1 10.01 -5.97 6.01
C MET A 1 9.20 -6.37 4.78
N LYS A 2 9.73 -6.25 3.56
CA LYS A 2 9.10 -6.83 2.35
C LYS A 2 9.01 -8.35 2.54
N PRO A 3 7.99 -9.04 2.00
CA PRO A 3 7.85 -10.47 2.20
C PRO A 3 9.13 -11.18 1.78
N ASN A 4 9.73 -11.91 2.72
CA ASN A 4 11.03 -12.53 2.53
C ASN A 4 10.89 -13.60 1.44
N SER A 5 11.61 -13.37 0.34
CA SER A 5 11.65 -14.22 -0.85
C SER A 5 12.04 -15.65 -0.48
N ARG A 6 11.06 -16.56 -0.46
CA ARG A 6 11.32 -18.00 -0.63
C ARG A 6 11.43 -18.31 -2.13
N ALA A 7 12.31 -17.59 -2.84
CA ALA A 7 12.69 -17.88 -4.21
C ALA A 7 14.02 -17.19 -4.55
N ASN A 8 15.04 -18.02 -4.79
CA ASN A 8 16.25 -17.84 -5.58
C ASN A 8 16.97 -16.47 -5.58
N LYS A 9 18.18 -16.42 -4.99
CA LYS A 9 19.13 -15.31 -5.15
C LYS A 9 19.65 -15.26 -6.59
N ASN A 10 19.18 -14.32 -7.39
CA ASN A 10 19.90 -13.84 -8.56
C ASN A 10 20.26 -12.35 -8.37
N ASN A 11 21.49 -12.03 -8.70
CA ASN A 11 22.15 -10.77 -8.37
C ASN A 11 21.81 -9.70 -9.43
N GLY A 12 21.04 -8.67 -9.06
CA GLY A 12 20.82 -7.50 -9.93
C GLY A 12 19.58 -6.71 -9.54
N SER A 13 19.73 -5.68 -8.69
CA SER A 13 18.77 -4.60 -8.39
C SER A 13 17.32 -4.80 -8.87
N GLU A 14 16.62 -5.81 -8.36
CA GLU A 14 15.25 -6.09 -8.76
C GLU A 14 14.32 -5.18 -7.96
N SER A 15 13.73 -4.19 -8.65
CA SER A 15 12.50 -3.56 -8.21
C SER A 15 11.41 -4.63 -8.18
N ASN A 16 11.36 -5.42 -7.10
CA ASN A 16 10.34 -6.44 -6.92
C ASN A 16 8.99 -5.74 -6.80
N GLU A 17 8.25 -5.70 -7.91
CA GLU A 17 6.85 -5.32 -7.99
C GLU A 17 6.03 -6.46 -7.40
N PHE A 18 5.19 -6.15 -6.42
CA PHE A 18 4.31 -7.11 -5.77
C PHE A 18 2.86 -6.72 -6.03
N VAL A 19 1.97 -7.71 -6.12
CA VAL A 19 0.55 -7.47 -6.37
C VAL A 19 -0.11 -6.89 -5.12
N VAL A 20 -0.72 -5.71 -5.30
CA VAL A 20 -1.42 -4.99 -4.24
C VAL A 20 -2.86 -5.51 -4.15
N GLU A 21 -3.27 -5.94 -2.96
CA GLU A 21 -4.64 -6.37 -2.69
C GLU A 21 -5.52 -5.17 -2.34
N LYS A 22 -5.06 -4.34 -1.40
CA LYS A 22 -5.83 -3.17 -0.92
C LYS A 22 -4.91 -2.14 -0.28
N ILE A 23 -5.32 -0.86 -0.35
CA ILE A 23 -4.75 0.19 0.48
C ILE A 23 -5.62 0.34 1.73
N ILE A 24 -4.98 0.24 2.90
CA ILE A 24 -5.68 0.16 4.19
C ILE A 24 -5.34 1.32 5.13
N GLY A 25 -4.41 2.19 4.74
CA GLY A 25 -4.03 3.34 5.54
C GLY A 25 -3.25 4.38 4.74
N LYS A 26 -3.25 5.61 5.24
CA LYS A 26 -2.48 6.74 4.70
C LYS A 26 -1.88 7.51 5.87
N ARG A 27 -0.63 7.95 5.73
CA ARG A 27 0.06 8.81 6.69
C ARG A 27 0.98 9.77 5.96
N PHE A 28 1.41 10.81 6.66
CA PHE A 28 2.46 11.72 6.18
C PHE A 28 3.69 11.57 7.05
N VAL A 29 4.86 11.36 6.42
CA VAL A 29 6.16 11.29 7.10
C VAL A 29 7.05 12.35 6.48
N ARG A 30 7.46 13.35 7.27
CA ARG A 30 8.29 14.48 6.80
C ARG A 30 7.69 15.18 5.57
N GLY A 31 6.36 15.36 5.55
CA GLY A 31 5.64 15.96 4.42
C GLY A 31 5.40 15.03 3.22
N HIS A 32 5.97 13.82 3.22
CA HIS A 32 5.77 12.87 2.14
C HIS A 32 4.63 11.88 2.45
N PRO A 33 3.65 11.73 1.55
CA PRO A 33 2.57 10.77 1.72
C PRO A 33 3.07 9.34 1.56
N GLN A 34 2.68 8.49 2.51
CA GLN A 34 2.88 7.05 2.47
C GLN A 34 1.53 6.35 2.63
N VAL A 35 1.40 5.20 1.99
CA VAL A 35 0.21 4.36 2.08
C VAL A 35 0.55 2.99 2.64
N LEU A 36 -0.34 2.44 3.46
CA LEU A 36 -0.19 1.11 4.02
C LEU A 36 -0.80 0.11 3.04
N VAL A 37 0.06 -0.73 2.48
CA VAL A 37 -0.28 -1.67 1.41
C VAL A 37 -0.55 -3.04 2.00
N LYS A 38 -1.72 -3.60 1.71
CA LYS A 38 -2.03 -5.01 1.91
C LYS A 38 -1.63 -5.77 0.65
N TRP A 39 -0.70 -6.71 0.79
CA TRP A 39 -0.20 -7.54 -0.30
C TRP A 39 -1.08 -8.77 -0.50
N VAL A 40 -1.28 -9.17 -1.77
CA VAL A 40 -2.02 -10.39 -2.10
C VAL A 40 -1.28 -11.61 -1.54
N GLY A 41 -2.01 -12.49 -0.86
CA GLY A 41 -1.45 -13.75 -0.33
C GLY A 41 -0.67 -13.61 0.98
N PHE A 42 -0.51 -12.40 1.52
CA PHE A 42 0.13 -12.15 2.81
C PHE A 42 -0.89 -11.71 3.87
N PRO A 43 -0.65 -11.98 5.16
CA PRO A 43 -1.52 -11.47 6.23
C PRO A 43 -1.40 -9.94 6.37
N ILE A 44 -2.41 -9.31 6.97
CA ILE A 44 -2.43 -7.85 7.19
C ILE A 44 -1.29 -7.35 8.10
N CYS A 45 -0.77 -8.22 8.99
CA CYS A 45 0.38 -7.88 9.82
C CYS A 45 1.68 -7.70 9.03
N GLU A 46 1.74 -8.24 7.80
CA GLU A 46 2.86 -8.04 6.87
C GLU A 46 2.67 -6.84 5.93
N SER A 47 1.61 -6.05 6.12
CA SER A 47 1.42 -4.81 5.37
C SER A 47 2.58 -3.83 5.60
N THR A 48 3.00 -3.15 4.53
CA THR A 48 4.13 -2.20 4.57
C THR A 48 3.71 -0.80 4.16
N TRP A 49 4.41 0.20 4.71
CA TRP A 49 4.24 1.60 4.33
C TRP A 49 5.08 1.90 3.10
N GLU A 50 4.43 2.07 1.95
CA GLU A 50 5.08 2.40 0.69
C GLU A 50 4.88 3.89 0.36
N PRO A 51 5.89 4.56 -0.23
CA PRO A 51 5.72 5.90 -0.78
C PRO A 51 4.58 5.94 -1.80
N MET A 52 3.74 6.97 -1.75
CA MET A 52 2.63 7.10 -2.71
C MET A 52 3.12 7.16 -4.17
N VAL A 53 4.34 7.67 -4.39
CA VAL A 53 4.99 7.71 -5.72
C VAL A 53 5.22 6.32 -6.33
N ASN A 54 5.30 5.26 -5.52
CA ASN A 54 5.46 3.89 -6.01
C ASN A 54 4.13 3.28 -6.49
N MET A 55 3.00 3.95 -6.26
CA MET A 55 1.65 3.43 -6.54
C MET A 55 1.10 3.85 -7.91
N GLY A 56 1.97 4.27 -8.83
CA GLY A 56 1.56 4.73 -10.17
C GLY A 56 0.68 3.71 -10.92
N ASN A 57 0.96 2.41 -10.76
CA ASN A 57 0.20 1.33 -11.41
C ASN A 57 -1.10 0.95 -10.66
N CYS A 58 -1.37 1.56 -9.50
CA CYS A 58 -2.47 1.18 -8.60
C CYS A 58 -3.36 2.38 -8.23
N MET A 59 -3.47 3.38 -9.10
CA MET A 59 -4.29 4.58 -8.88
C MET A 59 -5.75 4.27 -8.55
N ARG A 60 -6.31 3.18 -9.11
CA ARG A 60 -7.67 2.75 -8.79
C ARG A 60 -7.84 2.38 -7.31
N LEU A 61 -6.90 1.63 -6.75
CA LEU A 61 -6.92 1.23 -5.33
C LEU A 61 -6.73 2.42 -4.39
N LEU A 62 -5.95 3.42 -4.81
CA LEU A 62 -5.85 4.70 -4.11
C LEU A 62 -7.19 5.44 -4.09
N ALA A 63 -7.84 5.57 -5.25
CA ALA A 63 -9.14 6.23 -5.36
C ALA A 63 -10.21 5.54 -4.50
N ASP A 64 -10.29 4.21 -4.55
CA ASP A 64 -11.24 3.43 -3.75
C ASP A 64 -11.01 3.61 -2.23
N PHE A 65 -9.74 3.74 -1.82
CA PHE A 65 -9.39 4.01 -0.41
C PHE A 65 -9.78 5.44 0.00
N GLU A 66 -9.52 6.45 -0.84
CA GLU A 66 -9.88 7.83 -0.54
C GLU A 66 -11.40 8.05 -0.52
N ALA A 67 -12.15 7.40 -1.41
CA ALA A 67 -13.61 7.39 -1.38
C ALA A 67 -14.15 6.81 -0.06
N GLN A 68 -13.61 5.66 0.39
CA GLN A 68 -13.96 5.07 1.68
C GLN A 68 -13.66 5.99 2.86
N LEU A 69 -12.56 6.75 2.81
CA LEU A 69 -12.25 7.73 3.86
C LEU A 69 -13.23 8.90 3.86
N PHE A 70 -13.61 9.40 2.69
CA PHE A 70 -14.58 10.49 2.55
C PHE A 70 -15.96 10.08 3.08
N GLU A 71 -16.46 8.91 2.68
CA GLU A 71 -17.73 8.36 3.19
C GLU A 71 -17.70 8.19 4.71
N ARG A 72 -16.61 7.64 5.26
CA ARG A 72 -16.45 7.48 6.72
C ARG A 72 -16.35 8.80 7.46
N ALA A 73 -15.77 9.83 6.85
CA ALA A 73 -15.71 11.15 7.46
C ALA A 73 -17.10 11.79 7.52
N ASN A 74 -17.88 11.68 6.43
CA ASN A 74 -19.24 12.19 6.37
C ASN A 74 -20.20 11.44 7.30
N ALA A 75 -20.12 10.10 7.33
CA ALA A 75 -20.95 9.27 8.21
C ALA A 75 -20.66 9.43 9.71
N ARG A 76 -19.57 10.11 10.09
CA ARG A 76 -19.27 10.47 11.49
C ARG A 76 -19.81 11.85 11.88
N GLN A 77 -20.35 12.60 10.93
CA GLN A 77 -20.89 13.95 11.14
C GLN A 77 -22.42 13.98 11.21
N GLU A 78 -23.08 12.84 11.00
CA GLU A 78 -24.51 12.59 11.22
C GLU A 78 -24.73 11.79 12.51
#